data_AF-A0A178D266-F1
#
_entry.id   AF-A0A178D266-F1
#
_cell.length_a   1.000
_cell.length_b   1.000
_cell.length_c   1.000
_cell.angle_alpha   90.00
_cell.angle_beta   90.00
_cell.angle_gamma   90.00
#
_symmetry.space_group_name_H-M   'P 1'
#
loop_
_entity.id
_entity.type
_entity.pdbx_description
1 polymer ?
#
loop_
_entity_poly.entity_id
_entity_poly.type
_entity_poly.pdbx_seq_one_letter_code
_entity_poly.pdbx_strand_id
1 'polypeptide(L)'
;MSTITRTLRNLWRVGLRDYGHQLHYIGDTKAGTLIGMDRYGNKYYENLVEELPLRTRWVDYKDSELDASQIDPGWHAWMSYLVDKPPVEDKIMQCGLRPWESKEPKINLTQSRGAYRPYSTCAKPAR
;
A
#
# COMPACT_ATOMS: atom_id res chain seq x y z
N MET A 1 9.53 -5.82 18.34
CA MET A 1 9.40 -5.49 19.80
C MET A 1 9.65 -4.00 20.04
N SER A 2 8.99 -3.40 21.06
CA SER A 2 9.10 -1.98 21.38
C SER A 2 10.34 -1.64 22.22
N THR A 3 11.54 -1.91 21.69
CA THR A 3 12.80 -1.62 22.39
C THR A 3 13.59 -0.53 21.67
N ILE A 4 14.26 0.34 22.45
CA ILE A 4 15.18 1.36 21.92
C ILE A 4 16.33 0.70 21.14
N THR A 5 16.74 -0.50 21.55
CA THR A 5 17.75 -1.28 20.84
C THR A 5 17.32 -1.65 19.42
N ARG A 6 16.02 -1.90 19.18
CA ARG A 6 15.49 -2.17 17.84
C ARG A 6 15.54 -0.91 16.98
N THR A 7 15.10 0.23 17.51
CA THR A 7 15.06 1.50 16.76
C THR A 7 16.47 1.95 16.38
N LEU A 8 17.44 1.85 17.29
CA LEU A 8 18.85 2.14 16.99
C LEU A 8 19.40 1.19 15.93
N ARG A 9 19.20 -0.13 16.07
CA ARG A 9 19.65 -1.11 15.07
C ARG A 9 19.06 -0.81 13.68
N ASN A 10 17.78 -0.49 13.62
CA ASN A 10 17.10 -0.19 12.36
C ASN A 10 17.60 1.14 11.76
N LEU A 11 17.85 2.16 12.58
CA LEU A 11 18.48 3.42 12.14
C LEU A 11 19.84 3.18 11.48
N TRP A 12 20.68 2.29 12.03
CA TRP A 12 21.95 1.94 11.41
C TRP A 12 21.81 1.18 10.09
N ARG A 13 20.78 0.34 9.94
CA ARG A 13 20.54 -0.44 8.71
C ARG A 13 19.93 0.38 7.57
N VAL A 14 19.00 1.27 7.93
CA VAL A 14 18.19 2.05 6.99
C VAL A 14 18.88 3.38 6.64
N GLY A 15 19.66 3.93 7.57
CA GLY A 15 20.35 5.22 7.43
C GLY A 15 19.50 6.40 7.89
N LEU A 16 20.15 7.56 8.12
CA LEU A 16 19.53 8.73 8.74
C LEU A 16 18.41 9.36 7.90
N ARG A 17 18.54 9.35 6.57
CA ARG A 17 17.55 9.93 5.65
C ARG A 17 16.23 9.16 5.73
N ASP A 18 16.30 7.85 5.52
CA ASP A 18 15.13 6.99 5.49
C ASP A 18 14.55 6.82 6.90
N TYR A 19 15.39 6.86 7.95
CA TYR A 19 14.92 6.98 9.33
C TYR A 19 14.05 8.23 9.53
N GLY A 20 14.53 9.41 9.10
CA GLY A 20 13.78 10.65 9.22
C GLY A 20 12.46 10.60 8.45
N HIS A 21 12.49 10.05 7.23
CA HIS A 21 11.29 9.83 6.41
C HIS A 21 10.27 8.94 7.14
N GLN A 22 10.69 7.76 7.58
CA GLN A 22 9.82 6.81 8.27
C GLN A 22 9.28 7.36 9.60
N LEU A 23 10.06 8.19 10.30
CA LEU A 23 9.62 8.79 11.56
C LEU A 23 8.53 9.83 11.35
N HIS A 24 8.58 10.60 10.27
CA HIS A 24 7.50 11.54 9.91
C HIS A 24 6.26 10.84 9.34
N TYR A 25 6.44 9.75 8.61
CA TYR A 25 5.37 9.07 7.88
C TYR A 25 4.72 7.93 8.70
N ILE A 26 5.50 6.94 9.13
CA ILE A 26 5.04 5.74 9.85
C ILE A 26 4.98 5.99 11.36
N GLY A 27 5.85 6.88 11.87
CA GLY A 27 6.08 7.03 13.30
C GLY A 27 6.86 5.88 13.94
N ASP A 28 7.39 4.97 13.11
CA ASP A 28 8.22 3.84 13.53
C ASP A 28 9.36 3.61 12.53
N THR A 29 10.44 3.01 13.01
CA THR A 29 11.66 2.75 12.25
C THR A 29 11.74 1.27 11.93
N LYS A 30 11.46 0.95 10.67
CA LYS A 30 11.36 -0.41 10.16
C LYS A 30 12.44 -0.65 9.13
N ALA A 31 13.13 -1.77 9.27
CA ALA A 31 14.11 -2.25 8.31
C ALA A 31 13.60 -3.55 7.69
N GLY A 32 13.58 -3.63 6.36
CA GLY A 32 13.10 -4.80 5.64
C GLY A 32 13.53 -4.80 4.18
N THR A 33 13.24 -5.90 3.50
CA THR A 33 13.55 -6.08 2.09
C THR A 33 12.49 -5.41 1.23
N LEU A 34 12.90 -4.65 0.22
CA LEU A 34 11.98 -4.11 -0.79
C LEU A 34 11.47 -5.27 -1.67
N ILE A 35 10.17 -5.55 -1.60
CA ILE A 35 9.52 -6.60 -2.38
C ILE A 35 9.13 -6.08 -3.76
N GLY A 36 8.67 -4.84 -3.85
CA GLY A 36 8.34 -4.23 -5.13
C GLY A 36 7.66 -2.88 -4.99
N MET A 37 7.20 -2.37 -6.13
CA MET A 37 6.52 -1.09 -6.24
C MET A 37 5.22 -1.30 -7.04
N ASP A 38 4.14 -0.65 -6.63
CA ASP A 38 2.89 -0.66 -7.40
C ASP A 38 2.91 0.33 -8.58
N ARG A 39 1.79 0.36 -9.30
CA ARG A 39 1.58 1.27 -10.44
C ARG A 39 1.44 2.74 -10.03
N TYR A 40 1.02 3.00 -8.79
CA TYR A 40 0.92 4.36 -8.24
C TYR A 40 2.32 4.91 -7.87
N GLY A 41 3.23 4.00 -7.50
CA GLY A 41 4.59 4.22 -7.06
C GLY A 41 4.80 4.01 -5.55
N ASN A 42 3.85 3.40 -4.85
CA ASN A 42 4.00 2.96 -3.47
C ASN A 42 4.96 1.78 -3.41
N LYS A 43 5.85 1.78 -2.42
CA LYS A 43 6.85 0.72 -2.23
C LYS A 43 6.43 -0.21 -1.11
N TYR A 44 6.67 -1.51 -1.28
CA TYR A 44 6.24 -2.53 -0.34
C TYR A 44 7.45 -3.27 0.22
N TYR A 45 7.46 -3.45 1.53
CA TYR A 45 8.57 -4.02 2.27
C TYR A 45 8.10 -5.19 3.14
N GLU A 46 9.00 -6.15 3.36
CA GLU A 46 8.76 -7.29 4.24
C GLU A 46 9.96 -7.58 5.16
N ASN A 47 9.66 -7.97 6.40
CA ASN A 47 10.58 -8.53 7.37
C ASN A 47 9.85 -9.55 8.26
N LEU A 48 10.01 -10.84 7.96
CA LEU A 48 9.34 -11.94 8.67
C LEU A 48 10.05 -12.37 9.97
N VAL A 49 11.31 -11.97 10.16
CA VAL A 49 12.18 -12.55 11.20
C VAL A 49 12.18 -11.72 12.48
N GLU A 50 12.25 -10.40 12.35
CA GLU A 50 12.49 -9.50 13.49
C GLU A 50 11.23 -8.81 14.01
N GLU A 51 10.19 -8.75 13.18
CA GLU A 51 8.94 -8.08 13.50
C GLU A 51 7.86 -9.05 13.99
N LEU A 52 6.92 -8.51 14.74
CA LEU A 52 5.79 -9.27 15.27
C LEU A 52 4.83 -9.66 14.13
N PRO A 53 4.02 -10.72 14.31
CA PRO A 53 2.94 -11.06 13.38
C PRO A 53 2.07 -9.84 13.06
N LEU A 54 1.62 -9.74 11.81
CA LEU A 54 0.88 -8.60 11.24
C LEU A 54 1.66 -7.28 11.10
N ARG A 55 2.90 -7.19 11.60
CA ARG A 55 3.78 -6.02 11.42
C ARG A 55 4.92 -6.28 10.43
N THR A 56 5.02 -7.50 9.92
CA THR A 56 6.09 -7.96 9.04
C THR A 56 6.03 -7.32 7.66
N ARG A 57 4.84 -6.92 7.18
CA ARG A 57 4.65 -6.20 5.91
C ARG A 57 4.26 -4.75 6.16
N TRP A 58 4.79 -3.83 5.35
CA TRP A 58 4.37 -2.42 5.35
C TRP A 58 4.54 -1.79 3.98
N VAL A 59 3.85 -0.68 3.79
CA VAL A 59 3.92 0.16 2.60
C VAL A 59 4.61 1.47 2.95
N ASP A 60 5.32 2.01 1.97
CA ASP A 60 5.84 3.37 1.92
C ASP A 60 5.10 4.10 0.80
N TYR A 61 4.15 4.96 1.16
CA TYR A 61 3.34 5.67 0.16
C TYR A 61 4.20 6.67 -0.60
N LYS A 62 3.87 6.85 -1.88
CA LYS A 62 4.53 7.87 -2.71
C LYS A 62 4.08 9.29 -2.33
N ASP A 63 2.82 9.45 -1.97
CA ASP A 63 2.22 10.74 -1.65
C ASP A 63 2.34 11.05 -0.15
N SER A 64 2.40 12.34 0.19
CA SER A 64 2.36 12.82 1.57
C SER A 64 0.96 12.79 2.17
N GLU A 65 -0.08 12.90 1.35
CA GLU A 65 -1.47 12.71 1.79
C GLU A 65 -1.78 11.22 1.83
N LEU A 66 -1.47 10.62 2.97
CA LEU A 66 -1.51 9.17 3.18
C LEU A 66 -2.95 8.67 3.14
N ASP A 67 -3.28 7.81 2.19
CA ASP A 67 -4.58 7.14 2.14
C ASP A 67 -4.42 5.65 1.80
N ALA A 68 -5.06 4.79 2.60
CA ALA A 68 -5.08 3.36 2.38
C ALA A 68 -5.71 2.96 1.04
N SER A 69 -6.58 3.81 0.49
CA SER A 69 -7.19 3.58 -0.83
C SER A 69 -6.20 3.67 -2.01
N GLN A 70 -4.99 4.19 -1.79
CA GLN A 70 -3.94 4.31 -2.81
C GLN A 70 -3.26 2.97 -3.13
N ILE A 71 -3.43 1.96 -2.27
CA ILE A 71 -2.84 0.64 -2.46
C ILE A 71 -3.56 -0.07 -3.62
N ASP A 72 -2.79 -0.50 -4.62
CA ASP A 72 -3.32 -1.28 -5.74
C ASP A 72 -3.94 -2.63 -5.26
N PRO A 73 -5.03 -3.14 -5.86
CA PRO A 73 -5.78 -4.27 -5.29
C PRO A 73 -4.97 -5.55 -5.04
N GLY A 74 -4.03 -5.88 -5.94
CA GLY A 74 -3.14 -7.03 -5.74
C GLY A 74 -2.22 -6.86 -4.53
N TRP A 75 -1.66 -5.65 -4.37
CA TRP A 75 -0.83 -5.31 -3.23
C TRP A 75 -1.64 -5.22 -1.94
N HIS A 76 -2.90 -4.80 -2.01
CA HIS A 76 -3.82 -4.81 -0.88
C HIS A 76 -4.04 -6.25 -0.37
N ALA A 77 -4.28 -7.22 -1.26
CA ALA A 77 -4.42 -8.62 -0.89
C ALA A 77 -3.17 -9.16 -0.17
N TRP A 78 -1.98 -8.85 -0.68
CA TRP A 78 -0.71 -9.27 -0.06
C TRP A 78 -0.46 -8.57 1.29
N MET A 79 -0.71 -7.26 1.36
CA MET A 79 -0.58 -6.48 2.60
C MET A 79 -1.52 -6.95 3.71
N SER A 80 -2.72 -7.39 3.35
CA SER A 80 -3.71 -7.95 4.29
C SER A 80 -3.48 -9.42 4.62
N TYR A 81 -2.36 -10.03 4.19
CA TYR A 81 -2.07 -11.46 4.38
C TYR A 81 -3.16 -12.39 3.79
N LEU A 82 -3.89 -11.94 2.77
CA LEU A 82 -4.83 -12.79 2.04
C LEU A 82 -4.09 -13.77 1.13
N VAL A 83 -2.95 -13.32 0.59
CA VAL A 83 -2.05 -14.13 -0.24
C VAL A 83 -0.62 -14.08 0.31
N ASP A 84 0.09 -15.19 0.18
CA ASP A 84 1.49 -15.29 0.61
C ASP A 84 2.43 -14.61 -0.38
N LYS A 85 2.17 -14.78 -1.67
CA LYS A 85 3.01 -14.27 -2.75
C LYS A 85 2.62 -12.85 -3.14
N PRO A 86 3.57 -11.92 -3.30
CA PRO A 86 3.28 -10.58 -3.78
C PRO A 86 2.88 -10.61 -5.27
N PRO A 87 2.24 -9.55 -5.79
CA PRO A 87 1.86 -9.45 -7.21
C PRO A 87 3.02 -9.59 -8.19
N VAL A 88 4.25 -9.28 -7.73
CA VAL A 88 5.48 -9.41 -8.52
C VAL A 88 5.88 -10.87 -8.72
N GLU A 89 5.45 -11.78 -7.86
CA GLU A 89 5.81 -13.21 -7.92
C GLU A 89 4.64 -14.12 -8.31
N ASP A 90 3.40 -13.71 -8.00
CA ASP A 90 2.22 -14.50 -8.29
C ASP A 90 1.88 -14.46 -9.79
N LYS A 91 2.01 -15.61 -10.45
CA LYS A 91 1.71 -15.78 -11.89
C LYS A 91 0.28 -15.38 -12.24
N ILE A 92 -0.68 -15.57 -11.34
CA ILE A 92 -2.08 -15.19 -11.58
C ILE A 92 -2.23 -13.66 -11.60
N MET A 93 -1.52 -12.97 -10.72
CA MET A 93 -1.53 -11.50 -10.65
C MET A 93 -0.68 -10.86 -11.74
N GLN A 94 0.33 -11.57 -12.24
CA GLN A 94 1.14 -11.17 -13.40
C GLN A 94 0.41 -11.26 -14.74
N CYS A 95 -0.78 -11.89 -14.82
CA CYS A 95 -1.57 -11.98 -16.07
C CYS A 95 -1.93 -10.61 -16.68
N GLY A 96 -1.63 -9.52 -15.98
CA GLY A 96 -1.72 -8.16 -16.48
C GLY A 96 -3.10 -7.56 -16.32
N LEU A 97 -3.24 -6.32 -16.75
CA LEU A 97 -4.48 -5.58 -16.64
C LEU A 97 -5.49 -6.09 -17.65
N ARG A 98 -6.74 -6.26 -17.18
CA ARG A 98 -7.83 -6.63 -18.07
C ARG A 98 -8.14 -5.47 -19.01
N PRO A 99 -8.68 -5.70 -20.22
CA PRO A 99 -8.97 -4.63 -21.19
C PRO A 99 -9.87 -3.50 -20.67
N TRP A 100 -10.76 -3.81 -19.72
CA TRP A 100 -11.69 -2.86 -19.11
C TRP A 100 -11.19 -2.27 -17.79
N GLU A 101 -10.04 -2.73 -17.29
CA GLU A 101 -9.48 -2.27 -16.03
C GLU A 101 -8.77 -0.92 -16.21
N SER A 102 -8.83 -0.07 -15.20
CA SER A 102 -8.11 1.19 -15.25
C SER A 102 -6.60 0.95 -15.22
N LYS A 103 -5.87 1.69 -16.06
CA LYS A 103 -4.41 1.67 -16.11
C LYS A 103 -3.79 2.13 -14.79
N GLU A 104 -4.43 3.10 -14.15
CA GLU A 104 -4.03 3.65 -12.86
C GLU A 104 -4.95 3.13 -11.74
N PRO A 105 -4.42 2.91 -10.52
CA PRO A 105 -5.23 2.61 -9.34
C PRO A 105 -6.20 3.76 -9.05
N LYS A 106 -7.48 3.45 -8.83
CA LYS A 106 -8.48 4.45 -8.48
C LYS A 106 -8.53 4.61 -6.97
N ILE A 107 -8.13 5.80 -6.50
CA ILE A 107 -8.21 6.20 -5.11
C ILE A 107 -9.66 6.48 -4.68
N ASN A 108 -9.89 6.53 -3.37
CA ASN A 108 -11.15 6.96 -2.80
C ASN A 108 -11.34 8.47 -3.00
N LEU A 109 -12.44 8.84 -3.65
CA LEU A 109 -12.76 10.24 -3.98
C LEU A 109 -13.80 10.85 -3.03
N THR A 110 -14.05 10.22 -1.89
CA THR A 110 -14.99 10.73 -0.87
C THR A 110 -14.63 12.16 -0.44
N GLN A 111 -15.64 13.00 -0.22
CA GLN A 111 -15.49 14.44 0.10
C GLN A 111 -14.72 15.28 -0.93
N SER A 112 -14.42 14.74 -2.12
CA SER A 112 -13.84 15.48 -3.24
C SER A 112 -14.90 15.86 -4.28
N ARG A 113 -14.49 16.63 -5.29
CA ARG A 113 -15.34 16.91 -6.47
C ARG A 113 -15.70 15.65 -7.26
N GLY A 114 -14.86 14.61 -7.17
CA GLY A 114 -15.06 13.31 -7.84
C GLY A 114 -15.86 12.29 -7.01
N ALA A 115 -16.42 12.69 -5.87
CA ALA A 115 -17.22 11.79 -5.04
C ALA A 115 -18.43 11.22 -5.81
N TYR A 116 -18.69 9.92 -5.63
CA TYR A 116 -19.85 9.28 -6.22
C TYR A 116 -21.15 9.95 -5.74
N ARG A 117 -22.01 10.31 -6.68
CA ARG A 117 -23.35 10.86 -6.41
C ARG A 117 -24.38 9.90 -6.97
N PRO A 118 -25.24 9.30 -6.13
CA PRO A 118 -26.26 8.39 -6.62
C PRO A 118 -27.28 9.13 -7.48
N TYR A 119 -27.72 8.48 -8.55
CA TYR A 119 -28.79 8.95 -9.43
C TYR A 119 -29.66 7.76 -9.85
N SER A 120 -30.90 8.04 -10.26
CA SER A 120 -31.78 6.99 -10.80
C SER A 120 -31.32 6.61 -12.20
N THR A 121 -31.07 5.32 -12.43
CA THR A 121 -30.74 4.76 -13.75
C THR A 121 -31.99 4.44 -14.59
N CYS A 122 -33.19 4.55 -14.01
CA CYS A 122 -34.44 4.28 -14.70
C CYS A 122 -34.85 5.44 -15.62
N ALA A 123 -35.42 5.11 -16.77
CA ALA A 123 -36.06 6.09 -17.64
C ALA A 123 -37.25 6.75 -16.91
N LYS A 124 -37.48 8.04 -17.17
CA LYS A 124 -38.67 8.72 -16.65
C LYS A 124 -39.91 8.10 -17.29
N PRO A 125 -40.97 7.80 -16.52
CA PRO A 125 -42.21 7.30 -17.09
C PRO A 125 -42.78 8.32 -18.09
N ALA A 126 -43.29 7.82 -19.21
CA ALA A 126 -44.06 8.64 -20.15
C ALA A 126 -45.31 9.17 -19.43
N ARG A 127 -45.59 10.46 -19.59
CA ARG A 127 -46.78 11.13 -19.03
C ARG A 127 -48.05 10.68 -19.75
#